data_AF-A0A5B8UX03-F1
#
_entry.id   AF-A0A5B8UX03-F1
#
_cell.length_a   1.000
_cell.length_b   1.000
_cell.length_c   1.000
_cell.angle_alpha   90.00
_cell.angle_beta   90.00
_cell.angle_gamma   90.00
#
_symmetry.space_group_name_H-M   'P 1'
#
loop_
_entity.id
_entity.type
_entity.pdbx_description
1 polymer ?
#
loop_
_entity_poly.entity_id
_entity_poly.type
_entity_poly.pdbx_seq_one_letter_code
_entity_poly.pdbx_strand_id
1 'polypeptide(L)'
;MKTYAVILSSALAGLLSEAPFPPLQTDPVSGTWTGTSLCQVKGSPCHDEIAAYHATKLPGGKAYRFQMNKVVNGKEEEMGVLDFVYDDASKTLTATNVGRGAKGSWRFKLDGKNIHGTLTLGDSTLYRIIEIHKAD
;
A
#
# COMPACT_ATOMS: atom_id res chain seq x y z
N MET A 1 69.98 25.44 35.48
CA MET A 1 69.28 24.14 35.41
C MET A 1 67.82 24.38 35.78
N LYS A 2 66.88 24.24 34.84
CA LYS A 2 65.44 24.36 35.12
C LYS A 2 64.79 23.01 34.79
N THR A 3 64.33 22.33 35.83
CA THR A 3 63.58 21.08 35.78
C THR A 3 62.12 21.42 35.47
N TYR A 4 61.53 20.79 34.46
CA TYR A 4 60.10 20.90 34.18
C TYR A 4 59.45 19.52 34.34
N ALA A 5 58.53 19.42 35.30
CA ALA A 5 57.66 18.27 35.50
C ALA A 5 56.50 18.35 34.49
N VAL A 6 56.29 17.26 33.74
CA VAL A 6 55.14 17.09 32.85
C VAL A 6 54.10 16.27 33.59
N ILE A 7 52.92 16.85 33.83
CA ILE A 7 51.77 16.16 34.41
C ILE A 7 50.94 15.62 33.24
N LEU A 8 50.83 14.29 33.11
CA LEU A 8 49.88 13.66 32.20
C LEU A 8 48.49 13.63 32.86
N SER A 9 47.53 14.37 32.30
CA SER A 9 46.11 14.18 32.60
C SER A 9 45.50 13.23 31.57
N SER A 10 45.14 12.03 32.01
CA SER A 10 44.35 11.07 31.25
C SER A 10 42.86 11.43 31.33
N ALA A 11 42.28 11.88 30.22
CA ALA A 11 40.84 12.06 30.08
C ALA A 11 40.18 10.72 29.66
N LEU A 12 39.31 10.16 30.50
CA LEU A 12 38.42 9.08 30.10
C LEU A 12 37.29 9.65 29.23
N ALA A 13 37.32 9.35 27.93
CA ALA A 13 36.20 9.59 27.04
C ALA A 13 35.13 8.51 27.28
N GLY A 14 34.01 8.88 27.89
CA GLY A 14 32.84 8.02 28.02
C GLY A 14 32.21 7.75 26.66
N LEU A 15 32.09 6.47 26.30
CA LEU A 15 31.33 6.00 25.15
C LEU A 15 29.83 6.18 25.43
N LEU A 16 29.22 7.23 24.89
CA LEU A 16 27.77 7.33 24.79
C LEU A 16 27.32 6.40 23.65
N SER A 17 26.71 5.27 24.00
CA SER A 17 26.04 4.40 23.04
C SER A 17 24.74 5.06 22.60
N GLU A 18 24.72 5.69 21.43
CA GLU A 18 23.47 6.11 20.79
C GLU A 18 22.63 4.86 20.52
N ALA A 19 21.47 4.75 21.16
CA ALA A 19 20.52 3.70 20.85
C ALA A 19 20.03 3.89 19.40
N PRO A 20 20.01 2.85 18.56
CA PRO A 20 19.53 2.99 17.19
C PRO A 20 18.06 3.39 17.23
N PHE A 21 17.73 4.56 16.69
CA PHE A 21 16.35 4.94 16.45
C PHE A 21 15.73 3.91 15.50
N PRO A 22 14.58 3.30 15.84
CA PRO A 22 13.91 2.43 14.89
C PRO A 22 13.62 3.23 13.62
N PRO A 23 13.87 2.67 12.43
CA PRO A 23 13.55 3.37 11.18
C PRO A 23 12.07 3.75 11.23
N LEU A 24 11.76 4.99 10.84
CA LEU A 24 10.39 5.45 10.62
C LEU A 24 9.66 4.38 9.83
N GLN A 25 8.66 3.74 10.44
CA GLN A 25 7.87 2.72 9.77
C GLN A 25 7.13 3.41 8.63
N THR A 26 7.66 3.27 7.43
CA THR A 26 7.05 3.80 6.21
C THR A 26 5.70 3.12 6.04
N ASP A 27 4.65 3.91 5.83
CA ASP A 27 3.33 3.40 5.50
C ASP A 27 3.42 2.55 4.23
N PRO A 28 3.16 1.23 4.30
CA PRO A 28 3.38 0.34 3.17
C PRO A 28 2.35 0.54 2.05
N VAL A 29 1.17 1.10 2.36
CA VAL A 29 0.02 1.10 1.45
C VAL A 29 -0.23 2.49 0.87
N SER A 30 -0.16 3.55 1.67
CA SER A 30 -0.54 4.90 1.21
C SER A 30 0.26 5.37 -0.01
N GLY A 31 -0.38 6.12 -0.90
CA GLY A 31 0.19 6.63 -2.14
C GLY A 31 -0.59 6.24 -3.38
N THR A 32 -0.03 6.53 -4.55
CA THR A 32 -0.63 6.23 -5.85
C THR A 32 -0.13 4.90 -6.37
N TRP A 33 -1.03 4.11 -6.94
CA TRP A 33 -0.78 2.81 -7.53
C TRP A 33 -1.32 2.79 -8.95
N THR A 34 -0.52 2.37 -9.92
CA THR A 34 -0.91 2.36 -11.34
C THR A 34 -0.68 1.00 -11.97
N GLY A 35 -1.45 0.66 -13.01
CA GLY A 35 -1.31 -0.61 -13.72
C GLY A 35 -2.58 -1.01 -14.42
N THR A 36 -3.04 -2.25 -14.24
CA THR A 36 -4.16 -2.82 -14.99
C THR A 36 -5.25 -3.38 -14.08
N SER A 37 -6.49 -3.29 -14.56
CA SER A 37 -7.66 -3.98 -14.02
C SER A 37 -8.30 -4.77 -15.17
N LEU A 38 -8.15 -6.10 -15.14
CA LEU A 38 -8.52 -6.99 -16.24
C LEU A 38 -9.78 -7.78 -15.92
N CYS A 39 -10.76 -7.71 -16.82
CA CYS A 39 -12.05 -8.37 -16.70
C CYS A 39 -11.99 -9.82 -17.18
N GLN A 40 -12.43 -10.71 -16.30
CA GLN A 40 -12.33 -12.16 -16.53
C GLN A 40 -13.63 -12.75 -17.12
N VAL A 41 -14.77 -12.08 -16.94
CA VAL A 41 -16.07 -12.54 -17.46
C VAL A 41 -16.40 -11.87 -18.78
N LYS A 42 -16.30 -12.63 -19.88
CA LYS A 42 -16.61 -12.14 -21.24
C LYS A 42 -18.12 -11.93 -21.41
N GLY A 43 -18.51 -10.91 -22.19
CA GLY A 43 -19.92 -10.54 -22.40
C GLY A 43 -20.57 -9.82 -21.21
N SER A 44 -19.82 -9.54 -20.14
CA SER A 44 -20.25 -8.68 -19.03
C SER A 44 -20.01 -7.20 -19.36
N PRO A 45 -20.61 -6.23 -18.64
CA PRO A 45 -20.29 -4.81 -18.78
C PRO A 45 -18.89 -4.43 -18.25
N CYS A 46 -18.08 -5.41 -17.84
CA CYS A 46 -16.71 -5.22 -17.40
C CYS A 46 -15.80 -5.03 -18.61
N HIS A 47 -14.97 -3.99 -18.57
CA HIS A 47 -13.93 -3.74 -19.58
C HIS A 47 -12.54 -3.71 -18.94
N ASP A 48 -11.55 -4.18 -19.70
CA ASP A 48 -10.16 -4.06 -19.31
C ASP A 48 -9.77 -2.58 -19.29
N GLU A 49 -9.15 -2.15 -18.20
CA GLU A 49 -8.92 -0.74 -17.90
C GLU A 49 -7.49 -0.55 -17.37
N ILE A 50 -6.90 0.61 -17.68
CA ILE A 50 -5.72 1.09 -16.95
C ILE A 50 -6.20 1.63 -15.60
N ALA A 51 -5.61 1.15 -14.51
CA ALA A 51 -5.96 1.53 -13.16
C ALA A 51 -5.03 2.63 -12.64
N ALA A 52 -5.61 3.61 -11.94
CA ALA A 52 -4.90 4.63 -11.18
C ALA A 52 -5.58 4.78 -9.81
N TYR A 53 -5.03 4.12 -8.79
CA TYR A 53 -5.64 4.03 -7.47
C TYR A 53 -4.88 4.91 -6.47
N HIS A 54 -5.61 5.67 -5.68
CA HIS A 54 -5.04 6.50 -4.62
C HIS A 54 -5.44 5.94 -3.26
N ALA A 55 -4.45 5.50 -2.50
CA ALA A 55 -4.62 4.96 -1.17
C ALA A 55 -4.28 6.00 -0.11
N THR A 56 -5.22 6.28 0.78
CA THR A 56 -5.04 7.18 1.93
C THR A 56 -5.35 6.44 3.22
N LYS A 57 -4.42 6.44 4.17
CA LYS A 57 -4.64 5.84 5.48
C LYS A 57 -5.76 6.54 6.24
N LEU A 58 -6.68 5.76 6.80
CA LEU A 58 -7.77 6.27 7.64
C LEU A 58 -7.33 6.43 9.10
N PRO A 59 -7.94 7.36 9.85
CA PRO A 59 -7.72 7.47 11.29
C PRO A 59 -8.09 6.17 12.01
N GLY A 60 -7.34 5.81 13.07
CA GLY A 60 -7.65 4.62 13.86
C GLY A 60 -6.97 3.32 13.40
N GLY A 61 -6.06 3.37 12.41
CA GLY A 61 -5.05 2.32 12.23
C GLY A 61 -5.05 1.64 10.86
N LYS A 62 -5.39 0.35 10.83
CA LYS A 62 -5.10 -0.55 9.70
C LYS A 62 -6.04 -0.40 8.49
N ALA A 63 -6.82 0.66 8.40
CA ALA A 63 -7.75 0.88 7.30
C ALA A 63 -7.21 1.92 6.30
N TYR A 64 -7.50 1.73 5.03
CA TYR A 64 -7.07 2.59 3.93
C TYR A 64 -8.24 2.84 3.00
N ARG A 65 -8.48 4.10 2.66
CA ARG A 65 -9.42 4.50 1.61
C ARG A 65 -8.74 4.45 0.26
N PHE A 66 -9.27 3.64 -0.63
CA PHE A 66 -8.86 3.57 -2.02
C PHE A 66 -9.87 4.32 -2.89
N GLN A 67 -9.43 5.39 -3.52
CA GLN A 67 -10.12 5.95 -4.68
C GLN A 67 -9.68 5.16 -5.91
N MET A 68 -10.61 4.43 -6.52
CA MET A 68 -10.33 3.49 -7.61
C MET A 68 -10.65 4.13 -8.95
N ASN A 69 -9.70 4.84 -9.54
CA ASN A 69 -9.90 5.46 -10.85
C ASN A 69 -9.49 4.52 -11.98
N LYS A 70 -10.09 4.73 -13.15
CA LYS A 70 -9.60 4.22 -14.43
C LYS A 70 -9.03 5.37 -15.24
N VAL A 71 -8.14 5.06 -16.18
CA VAL A 71 -7.63 6.04 -17.14
C VAL A 71 -8.36 5.87 -18.48
N VAL A 72 -9.05 6.92 -18.90
CA VAL A 72 -9.76 7.02 -20.19
C VAL A 72 -9.22 8.22 -20.95
N ASN A 73 -8.74 8.01 -22.17
CA ASN A 73 -8.15 9.08 -23.01
C ASN A 73 -7.05 9.89 -22.29
N GLY A 74 -6.22 9.22 -21.49
CA GLY A 74 -5.14 9.86 -20.72
C GLY A 74 -5.60 10.66 -19.51
N LYS A 75 -6.88 10.57 -19.11
CA LYS A 75 -7.44 11.24 -17.93
C LYS A 75 -8.00 10.23 -16.95
N GLU A 76 -7.84 10.50 -15.67
CA GLU A 76 -8.45 9.68 -14.64
C GLU A 76 -9.95 9.96 -14.53
N GLU A 77 -10.74 8.89 -14.45
CA GLU A 77 -12.17 8.91 -14.18
C GLU A 77 -12.44 8.05 -12.94
N GLU A 78 -13.14 8.60 -11.95
CA GLU A 78 -13.50 7.88 -10.73
C GLU A 78 -14.49 6.75 -11.02
N MET A 79 -14.13 5.51 -10.65
CA MET A 79 -15.06 4.37 -10.70
C MET A 79 -15.76 4.12 -9.37
N GLY A 80 -15.13 4.53 -8.27
CA GLY A 80 -15.68 4.42 -6.93
C GLY A 80 -14.61 4.49 -5.86
N VAL A 81 -15.08 4.48 -4.61
CA VAL A 81 -14.23 4.55 -3.42
C VAL A 81 -14.54 3.35 -2.53
N LEU A 82 -13.51 2.66 -2.05
CA LEU A 82 -13.64 1.53 -1.12
C LEU A 82 -12.64 1.65 0.02
N ASP A 83 -13.11 1.34 1.22
CA ASP A 83 -12.27 1.27 2.41
C ASP A 83 -11.81 -0.18 2.59
N PHE A 84 -10.49 -0.38 2.56
CA PHE A 84 -9.83 -1.66 2.75
C PHE A 84 -9.28 -1.76 4.16
N VAL A 85 -9.36 -2.96 4.74
CA VAL A 85 -8.68 -3.31 5.99
C VAL A 85 -7.41 -4.08 5.64
N TYR A 86 -6.28 -3.63 6.19
CA TYR A 86 -4.97 -4.23 6.02
C TYR A 86 -4.63 -5.20 7.16
N ASP A 87 -4.15 -6.37 6.78
CA ASP A 87 -3.62 -7.38 7.68
C ASP A 87 -2.09 -7.46 7.54
N ASP A 88 -1.37 -7.08 8.59
CA ASP A 88 0.10 -7.02 8.58
C ASP A 88 0.77 -8.40 8.46
N ALA A 89 0.12 -9.47 8.92
CA ALA A 89 0.71 -10.81 8.95
C ALA A 89 0.70 -11.44 7.56
N SER A 90 -0.41 -11.29 6.84
CA SER A 90 -0.63 -11.78 5.49
C SER A 90 -0.32 -10.76 4.40
N LYS A 91 0.01 -9.52 4.77
CA LYS A 91 0.24 -8.40 3.84
C LYS A 91 -0.92 -8.22 2.86
N THR A 92 -2.14 -8.36 3.35
CA THR A 92 -3.34 -8.38 2.52
C THR A 92 -4.30 -7.26 2.91
N LEU A 93 -4.83 -6.56 1.91
CA LEU A 93 -5.91 -5.60 1.99
C LEU A 93 -7.21 -6.29 1.55
N THR A 94 -8.26 -6.19 2.36
CA THR A 94 -9.59 -6.73 2.01
C THR A 94 -10.67 -5.68 2.11
N ALA A 95 -11.59 -5.69 1.15
CA ALA A 95 -12.81 -4.88 1.17
C ALA A 95 -13.98 -5.69 0.63
N THR A 96 -15.19 -5.26 0.97
CA THR A 96 -16.41 -5.77 0.32
C THR A 96 -17.24 -4.62 -0.17
N ASN A 97 -17.86 -4.78 -1.33
CA ASN A 97 -18.83 -3.82 -1.84
C ASN A 97 -20.13 -4.54 -2.20
N VAL A 98 -21.22 -3.80 -2.25
CA VAL A 98 -22.51 -4.26 -2.78
C VAL A 98 -22.82 -3.38 -3.98
N GLY A 99 -22.79 -3.97 -5.17
CA GLY A 99 -23.09 -3.29 -6.44
C GLY A 99 -24.53 -3.54 -6.90
N ARG A 100 -24.83 -3.17 -8.16
CA ARG A 100 -26.12 -3.46 -8.82
C ARG A 100 -26.29 -4.96 -9.10
N GLY A 101 -26.51 -5.75 -8.05
CA GLY A 101 -26.97 -7.14 -8.15
C GLY A 101 -26.12 -8.19 -7.42
N ALA A 102 -24.91 -7.88 -6.96
CA ALA A 102 -24.07 -8.84 -6.26
C ALA A 102 -23.13 -8.19 -5.24
N LYS A 103 -22.82 -8.96 -4.18
CA LYS A 103 -21.73 -8.68 -3.25
C LYS A 103 -20.40 -9.02 -3.94
N GLY A 104 -19.45 -8.09 -3.87
CA GLY A 104 -18.09 -8.27 -4.31
C GLY A 104 -17.14 -8.38 -3.13
N SER A 105 -16.18 -9.30 -3.23
CA SER A 105 -15.08 -9.47 -2.28
C SER A 105 -13.76 -9.11 -2.98
N TRP A 106 -13.12 -8.06 -2.48
CA TRP A 106 -11.82 -7.59 -2.95
C TRP A 106 -10.72 -8.11 -2.04
N ARG A 107 -9.65 -8.60 -2.65
CA ARG A 107 -8.44 -9.04 -1.96
C ARG A 107 -7.22 -8.56 -2.73
N PHE A 108 -6.41 -7.73 -2.09
CA PHE A 108 -5.16 -7.17 -2.64
C PHE A 108 -4.00 -7.65 -1.79
N LYS A 109 -3.08 -8.42 -2.38
CA LYS A 109 -1.86 -8.87 -1.74
C LYS A 109 -0.73 -7.89 -2.07
N LEU A 110 -0.16 -7.30 -1.04
CA LEU A 110 0.98 -6.40 -1.17
C LEU A 110 2.28 -7.22 -1.26
N ASP A 111 3.06 -6.95 -2.31
CA ASP A 111 4.39 -7.50 -2.54
C ASP A 111 5.37 -6.37 -2.85
N GLY A 112 5.93 -5.78 -1.79
CA GLY A 112 6.82 -4.61 -1.89
C GLY A 112 6.11 -3.41 -2.53
N LYS A 113 6.54 -3.04 -3.74
CA LYS A 113 5.95 -1.98 -4.56
C LYS A 113 4.86 -2.48 -5.51
N ASN A 114 4.43 -3.74 -5.42
CA ASN A 114 3.38 -4.31 -6.26
C ASN A 114 2.16 -4.70 -5.43
N ILE A 115 0.99 -4.66 -6.05
CA ILE A 115 -0.25 -5.22 -5.53
C ILE A 115 -0.84 -6.16 -6.58
N HIS A 116 -1.04 -7.41 -6.14
CA HIS A 116 -1.75 -8.44 -6.88
C HIS A 116 -3.15 -8.55 -6.30
N GLY A 117 -4.18 -8.30 -7.10
CA GLY A 117 -5.54 -8.13 -6.62
C GLY A 117 -6.57 -8.95 -7.37
N THR A 118 -7.65 -9.27 -6.67
CA THR A 118 -8.81 -9.94 -7.26
C THR A 118 -10.11 -9.34 -6.75
N LEU A 119 -11.12 -9.30 -7.61
CA LEU A 119 -12.52 -9.17 -7.24
C LEU A 119 -13.25 -10.48 -7.54
N THR A 120 -13.88 -11.04 -6.52
CA THR A 120 -14.73 -12.23 -6.63
C THR A 120 -16.17 -11.89 -6.28
N LEU A 121 -17.14 -12.39 -7.03
CA LEU A 121 -18.57 -12.20 -6.76
C LEU A 121 -19.08 -13.20 -5.72
N GLY A 122 -20.30 -12.98 -5.20
CA GLY A 122 -20.90 -13.83 -4.18
C GLY A 122 -21.08 -15.31 -4.56
N ASP A 123 -21.09 -15.63 -5.86
CA ASP A 123 -21.12 -16.99 -6.41
C ASP A 123 -19.72 -17.59 -6.62
N SER A 124 -18.67 -16.93 -6.10
CA SER A 124 -17.25 -17.27 -6.30
C SER A 124 -16.69 -17.02 -7.70
N THR A 125 -17.45 -16.38 -8.60
CA THR A 125 -16.94 -15.99 -9.92
C THR A 125 -15.79 -14.99 -9.78
N LEU A 126 -14.61 -15.32 -10.33
CA LEU A 126 -13.51 -14.36 -10.49
C LEU A 126 -13.92 -13.32 -11.54
N TYR A 127 -14.09 -12.07 -11.11
CA TYR A 127 -14.61 -11.00 -11.96
C TYR A 127 -13.50 -10.12 -12.51
N ARG A 128 -12.54 -9.74 -11.67
CA ARG A 128 -11.38 -8.92 -12.06
C ARG A 128 -10.09 -9.45 -11.47
N ILE A 129 -9.01 -9.30 -12.24
CA ILE A 129 -7.62 -9.39 -11.79
C ILE A 129 -7.04 -7.97 -11.81
N ILE A 130 -6.29 -7.61 -10.78
CA ILE A 130 -5.66 -6.30 -10.64
C ILE A 130 -4.17 -6.50 -10.48
N GLU A 131 -3.41 -5.82 -11.34
CA GLU A 131 -1.95 -5.84 -11.33
C GLU A 131 -1.48 -4.39 -11.35
N ILE A 132 -1.14 -3.86 -10.18
CA ILE A 132 -0.73 -2.46 -10.02
C ILE A 132 0.57 -2.37 -9.25
N HIS A 133 1.34 -1.33 -9.51
CA HIS A 133 2.58 -1.02 -8.81
C HIS A 133 2.54 0.42 -8.29
N LYS A 134 3.30 0.68 -7.23
CA LYS A 134 3.40 2.01 -6.64
C LYS A 134 4.01 2.94 -7.68
N ALA A 135 3.34 4.06 -7.96
CA ALA A 135 3.90 5.10 -8.81
C ALA A 135 5.14 5.69 -8.12
N ASP A 136 6.19 5.95 -8.90
CA ASP A 136 7.44 6.55 -8.41
C ASP A 136 7.27 8.05 -8.06
#